data_AF-A0A534ZN66-F1
#
_entry.id   AF-A0A534ZN66-F1
#
_cell.length_a   1.000
_cell.length_b   1.000
_cell.length_c   1.000
_cell.angle_alpha   90.00
_cell.angle_beta   90.00
_cell.angle_gamma   90.00
#
_symmetry.space_group_name_H-M   'P 1'
#
loop_
_entity.id
_entity.type
_entity.pdbx_description
1 polymer ?
#
loop_
_entity_poly.entity_id
_entity_poly.type
_entity_poly.pdbx_seq_one_letter_code
_entity_poly.pdbx_strand_id
1 'polypeptide(L)'
;MIAAILALAVAAAGADEPTHARRLLALLAGVAAEYGEAFADDGTLARPIELDEAALLVDDARREAEGLPSDVDRRLAALGEAIAARAPSAAVTERVHAIRLAVEDATGVAEDVMPPARPSPARGEAIYRANCVRCHGERGAGDGPDAATLEPRPRDFTDAAFMQGETPADFFRVVSLGRRRAAMPAWEDVLSVQERWDVVSYLWSLPADVRPALAEVRRRLDAALTAHRLGERTADELATDAYLAFEPLEARLDTAAVGEVERAFLRFRTALRQAPGAREVDAAAAAVRAAVDRAESPSPVDVRWVAGGAAVALLALLVSRARSGASARRRRSPPAGTGA
;
A
#
# COMPACT_ATOMS: atom_id res chain seq x y z
N MET A 1 37.91 18.01 48.37
CA MET A 1 36.58 17.60 48.89
C MET A 1 35.63 17.52 47.73
N ILE A 2 35.16 16.30 47.45
CA ILE A 2 34.39 15.89 46.27
C ILE A 2 32.92 16.23 46.51
N ALA A 3 32.29 16.94 45.58
CA ALA A 3 30.84 17.01 45.46
C ALA A 3 30.49 17.15 43.97
N ALA A 4 29.35 16.57 43.60
CA ALA A 4 28.77 16.47 42.26
C ALA A 4 29.35 15.35 41.38
N ILE A 5 28.58 14.28 41.19
CA ILE A 5 27.60 14.14 40.09
C ILE A 5 26.98 12.75 40.30
N LEU A 6 25.77 12.73 40.85
CA LEU A 6 24.94 11.52 40.96
C LEU A 6 23.58 11.90 40.39
N ALA A 7 23.52 12.01 39.07
CA ALA A 7 22.29 12.09 38.29
C ALA A 7 22.64 11.84 36.82
N LEU A 8 22.15 10.71 36.29
CA LEU A 8 21.73 10.43 34.91
C LEU A 8 22.09 8.98 34.54
N ALA A 9 21.21 8.05 34.92
CA ALA A 9 21.10 6.75 34.27
C ALA A 9 19.69 6.16 34.46
N VAL A 10 18.64 6.95 34.24
CA VAL A 10 17.27 6.46 34.08
C VAL A 10 16.57 7.35 33.05
N ALA A 11 16.91 7.19 31.76
CA ALA A 11 16.19 7.87 30.67
C ALA A 11 16.44 7.26 29.28
N ALA A 12 16.65 5.94 29.18
CA ALA A 12 16.79 5.28 27.87
C ALA A 12 15.74 4.18 27.60
N ALA A 13 15.05 3.68 28.63
CA ALA A 13 14.08 2.59 28.47
C ALA A 13 12.67 3.05 28.03
N GLY A 14 12.36 4.35 28.12
CA GLY A 14 11.01 4.87 27.87
C GLY A 14 10.79 5.57 26.52
N ALA A 15 11.83 5.73 25.70
CA ALA A 15 11.70 6.44 24.41
C ALA A 15 11.09 5.56 23.30
N ASP A 16 11.33 4.25 23.35
CA ASP A 16 10.88 3.31 22.31
C ASP A 16 9.65 2.48 22.73
N GLU A 17 9.25 2.52 24.00
CA GLU A 17 8.13 1.73 24.54
C GLU A 17 6.81 1.91 23.75
N PRO A 18 6.39 3.14 23.39
CA PRO A 18 5.20 3.30 22.54
C PRO A 18 5.36 2.73 21.13
N THR A 19 6.58 2.71 20.59
CA THR A 19 6.86 2.17 19.26
C THR A 19 6.82 0.65 19.25
N HIS A 20 7.45 0.01 20.24
CA HIS A 20 7.40 -1.44 20.42
C HIS A 20 5.98 -1.95 20.70
N ALA A 21 5.22 -1.25 21.56
CA ALA A 21 3.84 -1.59 21.85
C ALA A 21 2.94 -1.51 20.60
N ARG A 22 3.06 -0.44 19.78
CA ARG A 22 2.31 -0.32 18.52
C ARG A 22 2.67 -1.42 17.53
N ARG A 23 3.97 -1.73 17.40
CA ARG A 23 4.46 -2.80 16.52
C ARG A 23 3.93 -4.17 16.97
N LEU A 24 3.96 -4.47 18.27
CA LEU A 24 3.38 -5.68 18.84
C LEU A 24 1.88 -5.81 18.55
N LEU A 25 1.12 -4.72 18.71
CA LEU A 25 -0.32 -4.71 18.41
C LEU A 25 -0.60 -4.96 16.92
N ALA A 26 0.20 -4.39 16.02
CA ALA A 26 0.11 -4.62 14.58
C ALA A 26 0.41 -6.09 14.24
N LEU A 27 1.50 -6.66 14.78
CA LEU A 27 1.86 -8.08 14.60
C LEU A 27 0.72 -9.00 15.05
N LEU A 28 0.12 -8.73 16.21
CA LEU A 28 -1.02 -9.49 16.74
C LEU A 28 -2.24 -9.44 15.81
N ALA A 29 -2.55 -8.27 15.24
CA ALA A 29 -3.60 -8.17 14.23
C ALA A 29 -3.27 -9.01 12.98
N GLY A 30 -2.00 -9.07 12.60
CA GLY A 30 -1.51 -9.89 11.49
C GLY A 30 -1.72 -11.37 11.75
N VAL A 31 -1.37 -11.85 12.94
CA VAL A 31 -1.56 -13.26 13.35
C VAL A 31 -3.01 -13.71 13.16
N ALA A 32 -3.98 -12.92 13.63
CA ALA A 32 -5.40 -13.30 13.54
C ALA A 32 -5.87 -13.42 12.09
N ALA A 33 -5.43 -12.52 11.21
CA ALA A 33 -5.81 -12.51 9.81
C ALA A 33 -5.18 -13.67 9.03
N GLU A 34 -3.85 -13.81 9.08
CA GLU A 34 -3.15 -14.90 8.38
C GLU A 34 -3.61 -16.28 8.87
N TYR A 35 -3.84 -16.42 10.19
CA TYR A 35 -4.37 -17.66 10.73
C TYR A 35 -5.82 -17.93 10.29
N GLY A 36 -6.68 -16.91 10.27
CA GLY A 36 -8.05 -17.03 9.77
C GLY A 36 -8.08 -17.44 8.30
N GLU A 37 -7.22 -16.85 7.49
CA GLU A 37 -7.07 -17.15 6.07
C GLU A 37 -6.54 -18.57 5.79
N ALA A 38 -5.77 -19.14 6.71
CA ALA A 38 -5.19 -20.48 6.54
C ALA A 38 -6.23 -21.59 6.41
N PHE A 39 -7.43 -21.43 6.99
CA PHE A 39 -8.46 -22.47 7.07
C PHE A 39 -9.69 -22.12 6.23
N ALA A 40 -10.36 -23.14 5.70
CA ALA A 40 -11.70 -23.02 5.14
C ALA A 40 -12.76 -22.93 6.27
N ASP A 41 -13.99 -22.57 5.92
CA ASP A 41 -15.12 -22.42 6.86
C ASP A 41 -15.41 -23.71 7.66
N ASP A 42 -15.08 -24.88 7.08
CA ASP A 42 -15.24 -26.19 7.72
C ASP A 42 -14.09 -26.56 8.67
N GLY A 43 -13.09 -25.67 8.82
CA GLY A 43 -11.91 -25.86 9.65
C GLY A 43 -10.78 -26.65 8.98
N THR A 44 -10.90 -27.02 7.70
CA THR A 44 -9.83 -27.69 6.96
C THR A 44 -8.72 -26.70 6.62
N LEU A 45 -7.45 -27.11 6.78
CA LEU A 45 -6.30 -26.29 6.36
C LEU A 45 -6.28 -26.15 4.83
N ALA A 46 -6.66 -24.98 4.34
CA ALA A 46 -6.78 -24.68 2.91
C ALA A 46 -5.52 -23.99 2.36
N ARG A 47 -4.87 -23.15 3.17
CA ARG A 47 -3.71 -22.35 2.77
C ARG A 47 -2.56 -22.49 3.78
N PRO A 48 -1.71 -23.53 3.64
CA PRO A 48 -0.60 -23.78 4.56
C PRO A 48 0.40 -22.61 4.69
N ILE A 49 0.55 -21.82 3.63
CA ILE A 49 1.43 -20.64 3.62
C ILE A 49 1.01 -19.59 4.65
N GLU A 50 -0.29 -19.36 4.83
CA GLU A 50 -0.81 -18.35 5.76
C GLU A 50 -0.68 -18.84 7.21
N LEU A 51 -0.83 -20.15 7.46
CA LEU A 51 -0.57 -20.75 8.78
C LEU A 51 0.88 -20.52 9.19
N ASP A 52 1.80 -20.72 8.25
CA ASP A 52 3.20 -20.52 8.52
C ASP A 52 3.57 -19.03 8.71
N GLU A 53 2.92 -18.12 7.97
CA GLU A 53 3.09 -16.66 8.16
C GLU A 53 2.58 -16.23 9.54
N ALA A 54 1.42 -16.75 9.97
CA ALA A 54 0.89 -16.50 11.31
C ALA A 54 1.87 -16.95 12.42
N ALA A 55 2.53 -18.09 12.24
CA ALA A 55 3.56 -18.56 13.18
C ALA A 55 4.77 -17.61 13.24
N LEU A 56 5.24 -17.12 12.09
CA LEU A 56 6.34 -16.16 12.02
C LEU A 56 5.99 -14.84 12.72
N LEU A 57 4.76 -14.35 12.55
CA LEU A 57 4.26 -13.14 13.20
C LEU A 57 4.18 -13.29 14.73
N VAL A 58 3.82 -14.47 15.25
CA VAL A 58 3.89 -14.74 16.70
C VAL A 58 5.33 -14.71 17.21
N ASP A 59 6.28 -15.24 16.45
CA ASP A 59 7.69 -15.19 16.85
C ASP A 59 8.25 -13.77 16.83
N ASP A 60 7.83 -12.92 15.89
CA ASP A 60 8.13 -11.49 15.93
C ASP A 60 7.49 -10.82 17.15
N ALA A 61 6.21 -11.12 17.43
CA ALA A 61 5.49 -10.56 18.57
C ALA A 61 6.17 -10.90 19.90
N ARG A 62 6.71 -12.10 20.05
CA ARG A 62 7.49 -12.50 21.24
C ARG A 62 8.77 -11.69 21.40
N ARG A 63 9.49 -11.42 20.30
CA ARG A 63 10.69 -10.58 20.31
C ARG A 63 10.35 -9.13 20.68
N GLU A 64 9.27 -8.59 20.16
CA GLU A 64 8.81 -7.23 20.49
C GLU A 64 8.29 -7.12 21.93
N ALA A 65 7.82 -8.23 22.51
CA ALA A 65 7.35 -8.27 23.90
C ALA A 65 8.48 -8.40 24.93
N GLU A 66 9.75 -8.50 24.52
CA GLU A 66 10.89 -8.55 25.43
C GLU A 66 10.92 -7.30 26.32
N GLY A 67 10.75 -7.48 27.63
CA GLY A 67 10.71 -6.39 28.61
C GLY A 67 9.31 -5.91 29.00
N LEU A 68 8.25 -6.39 28.35
CA LEU A 68 6.87 -6.20 28.80
C LEU A 68 6.53 -7.10 30.00
N PRO A 69 5.41 -6.84 30.72
CA PRO A 69 5.00 -7.68 31.84
C PRO A 69 4.90 -9.17 31.48
N SER A 70 5.29 -10.04 32.41
CA SER A 70 5.35 -11.50 32.21
C SER A 70 4.03 -12.14 31.79
N ASP A 71 2.90 -11.46 32.01
CA ASP A 71 1.59 -11.94 31.55
C ASP A 71 1.46 -11.89 30.03
N VAL A 72 1.97 -10.85 29.37
CA VAL A 72 1.96 -10.71 27.90
C VAL A 72 2.78 -11.84 27.26
N ASP A 73 3.99 -12.06 27.78
CA ASP A 73 4.90 -13.10 27.29
C ASP A 73 4.29 -14.52 27.43
N ARG A 74 3.71 -14.82 28.61
CA ARG A 74 2.99 -16.09 28.84
C ARG A 74 1.81 -16.28 27.89
N ARG A 75 1.06 -15.22 27.57
CA ARG A 75 -0.07 -15.32 26.63
C ARG A 75 0.41 -15.52 25.19
N LEU A 76 1.50 -14.87 24.78
CA LEU A 76 2.14 -15.10 23.47
C LEU A 76 2.71 -16.53 23.36
N ALA A 77 3.27 -17.08 24.44
CA ALA A 77 3.66 -18.48 24.50
C ALA A 77 2.46 -19.41 24.21
N ALA A 78 1.36 -19.22 24.95
CA ALA A 78 0.13 -19.99 24.80
C ALA A 78 -0.57 -19.79 23.44
N LEU A 79 -0.43 -18.61 22.82
CA LEU A 79 -0.93 -18.36 21.46
C LEU A 79 -0.17 -19.21 20.43
N GLY A 80 1.16 -19.22 20.48
CA GLY A 80 1.96 -20.04 19.57
C GLY A 80 1.71 -21.55 19.74
N GLU A 81 1.48 -22.02 20.97
CA GLU A 81 1.05 -23.41 21.22
C GLU A 81 -0.32 -23.70 20.57
N ALA A 82 -1.27 -22.78 20.66
CA ALA A 82 -2.59 -22.93 20.04
C ALA A 82 -2.51 -22.97 18.50
N ILE A 83 -1.67 -22.13 17.90
CA ILE A 83 -1.41 -22.14 16.45
C ILE A 83 -0.76 -23.46 16.02
N ALA A 84 0.27 -23.92 16.76
CA ALA A 84 0.95 -25.18 16.47
C ALA A 84 0.00 -26.39 16.59
N ALA A 85 -0.93 -26.35 17.55
CA ALA A 85 -1.98 -27.35 17.73
C ALA A 85 -3.15 -27.23 16.74
N ARG A 86 -3.13 -26.22 15.83
CA ARG A 86 -4.20 -25.91 14.88
C ARG A 86 -5.56 -25.75 15.57
N ALA A 87 -5.59 -25.02 16.67
CA ALA A 87 -6.82 -24.73 17.40
C ALA A 87 -7.87 -24.04 16.50
N PRO A 88 -9.18 -24.12 16.83
CA PRO A 88 -10.21 -23.43 16.08
C PRO A 88 -9.92 -21.93 15.93
N SER A 89 -10.12 -21.36 14.74
CA SER A 89 -9.78 -19.96 14.44
C SER A 89 -10.41 -18.97 15.42
N ALA A 90 -11.65 -19.22 15.87
CA ALA A 90 -12.31 -18.40 16.89
C ALA A 90 -11.52 -18.33 18.20
N ALA A 91 -10.93 -19.44 18.66
CA ALA A 91 -10.15 -19.49 19.89
C ALA A 91 -8.80 -18.78 19.74
N VAL A 92 -8.20 -18.83 18.54
CA VAL A 92 -6.97 -18.07 18.23
C VAL A 92 -7.26 -16.57 18.22
N THR A 93 -8.35 -16.14 17.56
CA THR A 93 -8.80 -14.74 17.55
C THR A 93 -9.08 -14.23 18.96
N GLU A 94 -9.75 -15.01 19.80
CA GLU A 94 -10.01 -14.65 21.21
C GLU A 94 -8.70 -14.44 21.99
N ARG A 95 -7.72 -15.33 21.81
CA ARG A 95 -6.39 -15.21 22.45
C ARG A 95 -5.65 -13.96 21.97
N VAL A 96 -5.65 -13.70 20.66
CA VAL A 96 -5.05 -12.48 20.09
C VAL A 96 -5.70 -11.23 20.71
N HIS A 97 -7.03 -11.19 20.77
CA HIS A 97 -7.75 -10.07 21.38
C HIS A 97 -7.37 -9.88 22.86
N ALA A 98 -7.31 -10.96 23.63
CA ALA A 98 -6.90 -10.91 25.03
C ALA A 98 -5.45 -10.43 25.23
N ILE A 99 -4.53 -10.77 24.33
CA ILE A 99 -3.15 -10.25 24.37
C ILE A 99 -3.14 -8.76 24.06
N ARG A 100 -3.89 -8.31 23.06
CA ARG A 100 -3.96 -6.89 22.70
C ARG A 100 -4.43 -6.03 23.87
N LEU A 101 -5.48 -6.45 24.56
CA LEU A 101 -5.96 -5.79 25.78
C LEU A 101 -4.88 -5.75 26.87
N ALA A 102 -4.15 -6.85 27.07
CA ALA A 102 -3.06 -6.89 28.05
C ALA A 102 -1.88 -5.96 27.69
N VAL A 103 -1.58 -5.79 26.40
CA VAL A 103 -0.55 -4.85 25.92
C VAL A 103 -1.00 -3.41 26.13
N GLU A 104 -2.25 -3.10 25.79
CA GLU A 104 -2.82 -1.76 26.01
C GLU A 104 -2.88 -1.40 27.50
N ASP A 105 -3.35 -2.32 28.35
CA ASP A 105 -3.37 -2.14 29.81
C ASP A 105 -1.96 -1.93 30.39
N ALA A 106 -0.95 -2.63 29.84
CA ALA A 106 0.43 -2.56 30.32
C ALA A 106 1.15 -1.28 29.89
N THR A 107 0.85 -0.74 28.71
CA THR A 107 1.65 0.32 28.07
C THR A 107 0.89 1.63 27.91
N GLY A 108 -0.44 1.61 28.03
CA GLY A 108 -1.33 2.74 27.71
C GLY A 108 -1.37 3.07 26.22
N VAL A 109 -0.81 2.21 25.36
CA VAL A 109 -0.68 2.44 23.92
C VAL A 109 -1.72 1.61 23.19
N ALA A 110 -2.63 2.31 22.50
CA ALA A 110 -3.54 1.68 21.55
C ALA A 110 -2.88 1.55 20.17
N GLU A 111 -3.39 0.64 19.34
CA GLU A 111 -2.95 0.51 17.95
C GLU A 111 -3.34 1.78 17.18
N ASP A 112 -2.36 2.54 16.70
CA ASP A 112 -2.61 3.76 15.93
C ASP A 112 -2.89 3.40 14.46
N VAL A 113 -4.08 2.85 14.23
CA VAL A 113 -4.56 2.46 12.90
C VAL A 113 -5.28 3.60 12.19
N MET A 114 -5.47 4.76 12.81
CA MET A 114 -6.25 5.84 12.22
C MET A 114 -5.35 6.90 11.57
N PRO A 115 -5.60 7.28 10.31
CA PRO A 115 -4.81 8.33 9.68
C PRO A 115 -5.11 9.68 10.33
N PRO A 116 -4.10 10.53 10.58
CA PRO A 116 -4.29 11.85 11.19
C PRO A 116 -5.06 12.82 10.29
N ALA A 117 -5.14 12.54 8.98
CA ALA A 117 -5.92 13.29 8.00
C ALA A 117 -6.63 12.36 7.01
N ARG A 118 -7.57 12.91 6.23
CA ARG A 118 -8.24 12.14 5.17
C ARG A 118 -7.20 11.59 4.17
N PRO A 119 -7.21 10.27 3.92
CA PRO A 119 -6.35 9.66 2.91
C PRO A 119 -6.60 10.22 1.50
N SER A 120 -5.56 10.28 0.66
CA SER A 120 -5.61 10.81 -0.70
C SER A 120 -5.09 9.80 -1.72
N PRO A 121 -5.91 9.41 -2.72
CA PRO A 121 -5.46 8.55 -3.81
C PRO A 121 -4.28 9.13 -4.60
N ALA A 122 -4.24 10.44 -4.83
CA ALA A 122 -3.15 11.09 -5.58
C ALA A 122 -1.80 10.99 -4.84
N ARG A 123 -1.79 11.16 -3.51
CA ARG A 123 -0.57 10.95 -2.70
C ARG A 123 -0.19 9.48 -2.68
N GLY A 124 -1.17 8.59 -2.55
CA GLY A 124 -0.98 7.14 -2.58
C GLY A 124 -0.38 6.65 -3.88
N GLU A 125 -0.83 7.18 -5.02
CA GLU A 125 -0.30 6.84 -6.34
C GLU A 125 1.19 7.17 -6.44
N ALA A 126 1.61 8.36 -5.99
CA ALA A 126 3.01 8.76 -6.04
C ALA A 126 3.90 7.78 -5.23
N ILE A 127 3.43 7.36 -4.05
CA ILE A 127 4.14 6.40 -3.19
C ILE A 127 4.14 5.01 -3.85
N TYR A 128 3.00 4.57 -4.38
CA TYR A 128 2.86 3.30 -5.07
C TYR A 128 3.80 3.19 -6.28
N ARG A 129 3.85 4.23 -7.12
CA ARG A 129 4.75 4.32 -8.29
C ARG A 129 6.22 4.22 -7.89
N ALA A 130 6.60 4.82 -6.76
CA ALA A 130 7.99 4.80 -6.29
C ALA A 130 8.41 3.44 -5.70
N ASN A 131 7.48 2.67 -5.13
CA ASN A 131 7.80 1.57 -4.22
C ASN A 131 7.23 0.19 -4.63
N CYS A 132 6.07 0.16 -5.29
CA CYS A 132 5.27 -1.06 -5.41
C CYS A 132 5.21 -1.64 -6.83
N VAL A 133 5.41 -0.81 -7.86
CA VAL A 133 5.18 -1.16 -9.29
C VAL A 133 6.04 -2.30 -9.82
N ARG A 134 7.23 -2.52 -9.25
CA ARG A 134 8.12 -3.60 -9.69
C ARG A 134 7.50 -4.98 -9.53
N CYS A 135 6.71 -5.18 -8.48
CA CYS A 135 6.03 -6.44 -8.20
C CYS A 135 4.55 -6.36 -8.60
N HIS A 136 3.85 -5.28 -8.24
CA HIS A 136 2.41 -5.20 -8.42
C HIS A 136 1.98 -4.63 -9.78
N GLY A 137 2.91 -4.16 -10.61
CA GLY A 137 2.64 -3.55 -11.92
C GLY A 137 2.19 -2.09 -11.81
N GLU A 138 2.26 -1.34 -12.91
CA GLU A 138 1.89 0.09 -12.89
C GLU A 138 0.41 0.33 -12.58
N ARG A 139 -0.45 -0.64 -12.91
CA ARG A 139 -1.90 -0.57 -12.73
C ARG A 139 -2.39 -1.34 -11.50
N GLY A 140 -1.50 -1.94 -10.71
CA GLY A 140 -1.90 -2.83 -9.63
C GLY A 140 -2.44 -4.18 -10.06
N ALA A 141 -2.18 -4.62 -11.30
CA ALA A 141 -2.69 -5.88 -11.84
C ALA A 141 -1.87 -7.12 -11.44
N GLY A 142 -0.87 -6.97 -10.57
CA GLY A 142 0.01 -8.07 -10.17
C GLY A 142 0.93 -8.55 -11.29
N ASP A 143 1.17 -7.72 -12.30
CA ASP A 143 1.89 -8.02 -13.54
C ASP A 143 3.23 -7.27 -13.66
N GLY A 144 3.81 -6.86 -12.52
CA GLY A 144 5.09 -6.17 -12.48
C GLY A 144 6.25 -7.05 -13.02
N PRO A 145 7.36 -6.44 -13.47
CA PRO A 145 8.49 -7.17 -14.03
C PRO A 145 9.07 -8.28 -13.12
N ASP A 146 8.95 -8.11 -11.80
CA ASP A 146 9.42 -9.09 -10.81
C ASP A 146 8.34 -10.13 -10.44
N ALA A 147 7.07 -9.90 -10.81
CA ALA A 147 5.92 -10.71 -10.39
C ALA A 147 6.03 -12.19 -10.77
N ALA A 148 6.58 -12.48 -11.96
CA ALA A 148 6.72 -13.85 -12.46
C ALA A 148 7.69 -14.71 -11.64
N THR A 149 8.53 -14.08 -10.79
CA THR A 149 9.52 -14.77 -9.95
C THR A 149 9.05 -14.96 -8.50
N LEU A 150 7.86 -14.46 -8.16
CA LEU A 150 7.29 -14.52 -6.82
C LEU A 150 6.25 -15.64 -6.71
N GLU A 151 6.27 -16.34 -5.58
CA GLU A 151 5.27 -17.35 -5.23
C GLU A 151 4.83 -17.13 -3.77
N PRO A 152 3.55 -16.76 -3.52
CA PRO A 152 2.51 -16.52 -4.51
C PRO A 152 2.77 -15.26 -5.34
N ARG A 153 2.19 -15.22 -6.54
CA ARG A 153 2.17 -13.98 -7.35
C ARG A 153 1.41 -12.86 -6.62
N PRO A 154 1.82 -11.59 -6.81
CA PRO A 154 1.06 -10.47 -6.28
C PRO A 154 -0.40 -10.47 -6.77
N ARG A 155 -1.32 -10.02 -5.90
CA ARG A 155 -2.76 -9.94 -6.21
C ARG A 155 -3.05 -8.86 -7.26
N ASP A 156 -4.10 -9.08 -8.05
CA ASP A 156 -4.67 -8.09 -8.97
C ASP A 156 -5.66 -7.20 -8.23
N PHE A 157 -5.27 -5.96 -7.95
CA PHE A 157 -6.08 -4.96 -7.28
C PHE A 157 -7.11 -4.28 -8.21
N THR A 158 -7.10 -4.60 -9.51
CA THR A 158 -8.13 -4.16 -10.46
C THR A 158 -9.32 -5.12 -10.50
N ASP A 159 -9.18 -6.32 -9.92
CA ASP A 159 -10.27 -7.27 -9.77
C ASP A 159 -11.26 -6.82 -8.69
N ALA A 160 -12.42 -6.35 -9.13
CA ALA A 160 -13.49 -5.90 -8.25
C ALA A 160 -14.05 -7.02 -7.35
N ALA A 161 -14.05 -8.28 -7.81
CA ALA A 161 -14.56 -9.39 -7.01
C ALA A 161 -13.62 -9.70 -5.84
N PHE A 162 -12.31 -9.70 -6.09
CA PHE A 162 -11.30 -9.80 -5.03
C PHE A 162 -11.45 -8.64 -4.04
N MET A 163 -11.45 -7.40 -4.52
CA MET A 163 -11.49 -6.21 -3.65
C MET A 163 -12.79 -6.07 -2.84
N GLN A 164 -13.90 -6.67 -3.29
CA GLN A 164 -15.16 -6.72 -2.51
C GLN A 164 -15.08 -7.65 -1.29
N GLY A 165 -14.19 -8.64 -1.30
CA GLY A 165 -13.95 -9.54 -0.17
C GLY A 165 -12.98 -9.00 0.87
N GLU A 166 -12.38 -7.84 0.61
CA GLU A 166 -11.27 -7.27 1.38
C GLU A 166 -11.69 -6.00 2.13
N THR A 167 -10.94 -5.63 3.16
CA THR A 167 -11.14 -4.37 3.88
C THR A 167 -9.93 -3.44 3.77
N PRO A 168 -10.13 -2.10 3.78
CA PRO A 168 -9.00 -1.16 3.80
C PRO A 168 -8.04 -1.38 4.96
N ALA A 169 -8.55 -1.85 6.10
CA ALA A 169 -7.74 -2.15 7.29
C ALA A 169 -6.83 -3.37 7.06
N ASP A 170 -7.28 -4.38 6.32
CA ASP A 170 -6.44 -5.54 5.97
C ASP A 170 -5.29 -5.14 5.05
N PHE A 171 -5.55 -4.30 4.05
CA PHE A 171 -4.48 -3.79 3.20
C PHE A 171 -3.52 -2.87 3.93
N PHE A 172 -4.02 -2.00 4.82
CA PHE A 172 -3.14 -1.19 5.67
C PHE A 172 -2.19 -2.09 6.45
N ARG A 173 -2.69 -3.19 7.02
CA ARG A 173 -1.90 -4.17 7.76
C ARG A 173 -0.85 -4.86 6.88
N VAL A 174 -1.25 -5.35 5.70
CA VAL A 174 -0.33 -6.00 4.75
C VAL A 174 0.75 -5.04 4.28
N VAL A 175 0.44 -3.78 3.99
CA VAL A 175 1.45 -2.75 3.67
C VAL A 175 2.36 -2.51 4.86
N SER A 176 1.82 -2.49 6.08
CA SER A 176 2.59 -2.23 7.30
C SER A 176 3.62 -3.32 7.58
N LEU A 177 3.16 -4.58 7.63
CA LEU A 177 3.94 -5.72 8.09
C LEU A 177 4.65 -6.47 6.96
N GLY A 178 4.21 -6.28 5.72
CA GLY A 178 4.62 -7.10 4.58
C GLY A 178 4.05 -8.52 4.66
N ARG A 179 4.53 -9.39 3.77
CA ARG A 179 4.27 -10.84 3.75
C ARG A 179 5.57 -11.54 3.41
N ARG A 180 6.24 -12.12 4.41
CA ARG A 180 7.60 -12.66 4.28
C ARG A 180 7.67 -13.79 3.28
N ARG A 181 6.72 -14.72 3.33
CA ARG A 181 6.67 -15.85 2.40
C ARG A 181 6.38 -15.44 0.96
N ALA A 182 5.68 -14.33 0.76
CA ALA A 182 5.45 -13.72 -0.55
C ALA A 182 6.55 -12.72 -0.96
N ALA A 183 7.64 -12.62 -0.20
CA ALA A 183 8.72 -11.65 -0.38
C ALA A 183 8.26 -10.17 -0.45
N MET A 184 7.11 -9.85 0.13
CA MET A 184 6.64 -8.48 0.27
C MET A 184 7.26 -7.85 1.52
N PRO A 185 8.04 -6.75 1.39
CA PRO A 185 8.67 -6.11 2.53
C PRO A 185 7.65 -5.39 3.43
N ALA A 186 8.00 -5.24 4.70
CA ALA A 186 7.29 -4.36 5.63
C ALA A 186 7.60 -2.89 5.31
N TRP A 187 6.58 -2.03 5.33
CA TRP A 187 6.75 -0.59 5.06
C TRP A 187 6.54 0.30 6.28
N GLU A 188 6.20 -0.25 7.44
CA GLU A 188 5.93 0.54 8.64
C GLU A 188 7.14 1.34 9.18
N ASP A 189 8.36 0.89 8.89
CA ASP A 189 9.60 1.60 9.27
C ASP A 189 10.03 2.66 8.23
N VAL A 190 9.34 2.71 7.09
CA VAL A 190 9.68 3.58 5.94
C VAL A 190 8.58 4.60 5.66
N LEU A 191 7.32 4.20 5.79
CA LEU A 191 6.13 5.00 5.51
C LEU A 191 5.38 5.29 6.82
N SER A 192 5.02 6.55 7.01
CA SER A 192 4.14 6.97 8.10
C SER A 192 2.76 6.30 8.02
N VAL A 193 1.99 6.35 9.11
CA VAL A 193 0.59 5.89 9.13
C VAL A 193 -0.23 6.58 8.04
N GLN A 194 -0.06 7.90 7.86
CA GLN A 194 -0.76 8.67 6.83
C GLN A 194 -0.42 8.18 5.41
N GLU A 195 0.86 7.96 5.14
CA GLU A 195 1.36 7.53 3.82
C GLU A 195 0.87 6.12 3.46
N ARG A 196 0.87 5.19 4.42
CA ARG A 196 0.32 3.85 4.23
C ARG A 196 -1.19 3.92 3.92
N TRP A 197 -1.94 4.76 4.64
CA TRP A 197 -3.36 4.97 4.33
C TRP A 197 -3.61 5.65 2.99
N ASP A 198 -2.73 6.57 2.57
CA ASP A 198 -2.80 7.18 1.24
C ASP A 198 -2.63 6.09 0.15
N VAL A 199 -1.67 5.18 0.31
CA VAL A 199 -1.49 4.01 -0.59
C VAL A 199 -2.76 3.15 -0.62
N VAL A 200 -3.32 2.79 0.54
CA VAL A 200 -4.58 2.02 0.60
C VAL A 200 -5.71 2.75 -0.14
N SER A 201 -5.82 4.07 0.04
CA SER A 201 -6.82 4.88 -0.66
C SER A 201 -6.64 4.88 -2.17
N TYR A 202 -5.40 4.83 -2.67
CA TYR A 202 -5.11 4.66 -4.08
C TYR A 202 -5.52 3.27 -4.56
N LEU A 203 -5.15 2.21 -3.84
CA LEU A 203 -5.52 0.84 -4.19
C LEU A 203 -7.05 0.65 -4.26
N TRP A 204 -7.81 1.25 -3.33
CA TRP A 204 -9.27 1.23 -3.36
C TRP A 204 -9.89 2.03 -4.52
N SER A 205 -9.12 2.88 -5.19
CA SER A 205 -9.57 3.59 -6.38
C SER A 205 -9.40 2.77 -7.67
N LEU A 206 -8.56 1.73 -7.66
CA LEU A 206 -8.23 0.93 -8.85
C LEU A 206 -9.41 0.12 -9.41
N PRO A 207 -10.28 -0.51 -8.59
CA PRO A 207 -11.44 -1.25 -9.10
C PRO A 207 -12.56 -0.38 -9.66
N ALA A 208 -12.49 0.95 -9.50
CA ALA A 208 -13.55 1.84 -9.92
C ALA A 208 -13.66 1.83 -11.46
N ASP A 209 -14.60 1.05 -11.97
CA ASP A 209 -14.88 0.98 -13.40
C ASP A 209 -15.24 2.38 -13.92
N VAL A 210 -14.30 3.02 -14.62
CA VAL A 210 -14.51 4.32 -15.26
C VAL A 210 -15.33 4.20 -16.55
N ARG A 211 -15.55 2.98 -17.07
CA ARG A 211 -16.22 2.76 -18.36
C ARG A 211 -17.66 3.32 -18.41
N PRO A 212 -18.53 3.17 -17.39
CA PRO A 212 -19.86 3.80 -17.41
C PRO A 212 -19.79 5.33 -17.47
N ALA A 213 -18.81 5.94 -16.80
CA ALA A 213 -18.64 7.39 -16.81
C ALA A 213 -18.03 7.89 -18.13
N LEU A 214 -17.07 7.18 -18.70
CA LEU A 214 -16.53 7.48 -20.03
C LEU A 214 -17.57 7.24 -21.15
N ALA A 215 -18.47 6.27 -20.97
CA ALA A 215 -19.63 6.07 -21.83
C ALA A 215 -20.59 7.27 -21.76
N GLU A 216 -20.81 7.84 -20.57
CA GLU A 216 -21.59 9.06 -20.39
C GLU A 216 -20.96 10.27 -21.09
N VAL A 217 -19.64 10.43 -20.98
CA VAL A 217 -18.89 11.48 -21.70
C VAL A 217 -19.11 11.36 -23.21
N ARG A 218 -18.98 10.13 -23.76
CA ARG A 218 -19.22 9.86 -25.19
C ARG A 218 -20.66 10.17 -25.61
N ARG A 219 -21.65 9.79 -24.80
CA ARG A 219 -23.06 10.09 -25.07
C ARG A 219 -23.33 11.59 -25.15
N ARG A 220 -22.76 12.38 -24.24
CA ARG A 220 -22.91 13.84 -24.23
C ARG A 220 -22.18 14.51 -25.40
N LEU A 221 -20.99 14.01 -25.75
CA LEU A 221 -20.28 14.42 -26.97
C LEU A 221 -21.14 14.20 -28.22
N ASP A 222 -21.82 13.06 -28.32
CA ASP A 222 -22.70 12.72 -29.44
C ASP A 222 -23.93 13.62 -29.53
N ALA A 223 -24.49 13.99 -28.38
CA ALA A 223 -25.56 14.98 -28.29
C ALA A 223 -25.09 16.35 -28.79
N ALA A 224 -23.91 16.82 -28.35
CA ALA A 224 -23.35 18.09 -28.80
C ALA A 224 -23.10 18.12 -30.32
N LEU A 225 -22.56 17.03 -30.87
CA LEU A 225 -22.30 16.92 -32.30
C LEU A 225 -23.60 16.86 -33.14
N THR A 226 -24.63 16.20 -32.62
CA THR A 226 -25.94 16.15 -33.25
C THR A 226 -26.60 17.54 -33.26
N ALA A 227 -26.59 18.24 -32.13
CA ALA A 227 -27.09 19.61 -32.02
C ALA A 227 -26.39 20.55 -33.02
N HIS A 228 -25.06 20.45 -33.15
CA HIS A 228 -24.30 21.22 -34.13
C HIS A 228 -24.77 20.97 -35.57
N ARG A 229 -24.92 19.70 -35.98
CA ARG A 229 -25.35 19.33 -37.34
C ARG A 229 -26.76 19.80 -37.67
N LEU A 230 -27.62 19.93 -36.65
CA LEU A 230 -28.97 20.47 -36.77
C LEU A 230 -29.00 22.01 -36.73
N GLY A 231 -27.86 22.68 -36.51
CA GLY A 231 -27.79 24.14 -36.39
C GLY A 231 -28.36 24.68 -35.08
N GLU A 232 -28.45 23.84 -34.04
CA GLU A 232 -28.95 24.24 -32.74
C GLU A 232 -27.93 25.08 -31.97
N ARG A 233 -28.41 26.10 -31.24
CA ARG A 233 -27.55 26.97 -30.42
C ARG A 233 -27.02 26.30 -29.15
N THR A 234 -27.54 25.13 -28.79
CA THR A 234 -27.23 24.35 -27.59
C THR A 234 -25.94 23.52 -27.71
N ALA A 235 -25.33 23.45 -28.91
CA ALA A 235 -24.17 22.58 -29.13
C ALA A 235 -22.97 22.88 -28.21
N ASP A 236 -22.65 24.16 -27.94
CA ASP A 236 -21.55 24.54 -27.03
C ASP A 236 -21.88 24.23 -25.55
N GLU A 237 -23.15 24.35 -25.16
CA GLU A 237 -23.63 24.00 -23.82
C GLU A 237 -23.51 22.48 -23.59
N LEU A 238 -24.00 21.68 -24.52
CA LEU A 238 -23.88 20.21 -24.47
C LEU A 238 -22.42 19.73 -24.51
N ALA A 239 -21.54 20.43 -25.25
CA ALA A 239 -20.11 20.16 -25.24
C ALA A 239 -19.47 20.51 -23.89
N THR A 240 -19.97 21.53 -23.21
CA THR A 240 -19.55 21.88 -21.84
C THR A 240 -20.01 20.81 -20.84
N ASP A 241 -21.26 20.32 -20.97
CA ASP A 241 -21.77 19.24 -20.13
C ASP A 241 -21.02 17.92 -20.32
N ALA A 242 -20.55 17.64 -21.53
CA ALA A 242 -19.69 16.50 -21.81
C ALA A 242 -18.33 16.60 -21.10
N TYR A 243 -17.73 17.80 -21.07
CA TYR A 243 -16.50 18.05 -20.33
C TYR A 243 -16.70 17.95 -18.82
N LEU A 244 -17.78 18.53 -18.28
CA LEU A 244 -18.08 18.44 -16.84
C LEU A 244 -18.38 17.01 -16.37
N ALA A 245 -18.87 16.14 -17.26
CA ALA A 245 -18.99 14.70 -16.97
C ALA A 245 -17.63 13.99 -16.83
N PHE A 246 -16.58 14.56 -17.43
CA PHE A 246 -15.22 14.02 -17.38
C PHE A 246 -14.45 14.49 -16.14
N GLU A 247 -14.71 15.70 -15.63
CA GLU A 247 -13.98 16.31 -14.50
C GLU A 247 -13.83 15.38 -13.27
N PRO A 248 -14.86 14.63 -12.80
CA PRO A 248 -14.71 13.72 -11.67
C PRO A 248 -13.79 12.52 -11.94
N LEU A 249 -13.48 12.23 -13.20
CA LEU A 249 -12.62 11.14 -13.63
C LEU A 249 -11.15 11.53 -13.66
N GLU A 250 -10.81 12.82 -13.60
CA GLU A 250 -9.42 13.30 -13.64
C GLU A 250 -8.59 12.73 -12.49
N ALA A 251 -9.19 12.60 -11.30
CA ALA A 251 -8.56 12.00 -10.13
C ALA A 251 -8.38 10.47 -10.24
N ARG A 252 -8.88 9.85 -11.32
CA ARG A 252 -8.92 8.39 -11.55
C ARG A 252 -8.22 7.96 -12.83
N LEU A 253 -7.65 8.90 -13.58
CA LEU A 253 -7.01 8.68 -14.87
C LEU A 253 -5.57 9.18 -14.82
N ASP A 254 -4.71 8.58 -15.65
CA ASP A 254 -3.32 9.05 -15.78
C ASP A 254 -3.27 10.51 -16.26
N THR A 255 -2.35 11.30 -15.70
CA THR A 255 -2.22 12.74 -16.00
C THR A 255 -2.02 13.02 -17.49
N ALA A 256 -1.34 12.15 -18.23
CA ALA A 256 -1.17 12.30 -19.68
C ALA A 256 -2.49 12.08 -20.42
N ALA A 257 -3.30 11.10 -20.00
CA ALA A 257 -4.63 10.84 -20.54
C ALA A 257 -5.58 12.00 -20.24
N VAL A 258 -5.58 12.52 -19.01
CA VAL A 258 -6.34 13.72 -18.62
C VAL A 258 -5.99 14.89 -19.52
N GLY A 259 -4.69 15.22 -19.63
CA GLY A 259 -4.26 16.33 -20.47
C GLY A 259 -4.58 16.15 -21.95
N GLU A 260 -4.63 14.91 -22.46
CA GLU A 260 -5.05 14.64 -23.83
C GLU A 260 -6.55 14.92 -24.05
N VAL A 261 -7.40 14.46 -23.13
CA VAL A 261 -8.84 14.68 -23.17
C VAL A 261 -9.17 16.17 -23.04
N GLU A 262 -8.56 16.88 -22.10
CA GLU A 262 -8.74 18.33 -21.90
C GLU A 262 -8.39 19.13 -23.16
N ARG A 263 -7.22 18.85 -23.77
CA ARG A 263 -6.80 19.51 -25.01
C ARG A 263 -7.77 19.21 -26.16
N ALA A 264 -8.31 18.01 -26.23
CA ALA A 264 -9.29 17.64 -27.25
C ALA A 264 -10.62 18.40 -27.05
N PHE A 265 -11.14 18.47 -25.82
CA PHE A 265 -12.35 19.22 -25.49
C PHE A 265 -12.20 20.72 -25.76
N LEU A 266 -11.05 21.30 -25.42
CA LEU A 266 -10.76 22.70 -25.72
C LEU A 266 -10.82 22.98 -27.23
N ARG A 267 -10.22 22.11 -28.07
CA ARG A 267 -10.30 22.24 -29.53
C ARG A 267 -11.74 22.10 -30.04
N PHE A 268 -12.48 21.13 -29.56
CA PHE A 268 -13.88 20.90 -29.96
C PHE A 268 -14.79 22.09 -29.63
N ARG A 269 -14.72 22.62 -28.41
CA ARG A 269 -15.51 23.79 -28.01
C ARG A 269 -15.11 25.06 -28.77
N THR A 270 -13.81 25.25 -29.01
CA THR A 270 -13.31 26.36 -29.83
C THR A 270 -13.87 26.28 -31.25
N ALA A 271 -13.86 25.09 -31.85
CA ALA A 271 -14.47 24.86 -33.15
C ALA A 271 -15.97 25.22 -33.11
N LEU A 272 -16.76 24.70 -32.17
CA LEU A 272 -18.19 25.04 -32.09
C LEU A 272 -18.48 26.55 -32.05
N ARG A 273 -17.68 27.33 -31.33
CA ARG A 273 -17.86 28.79 -31.16
C ARG A 273 -17.42 29.61 -32.36
N GLN A 274 -16.39 29.18 -33.07
CA GLN A 274 -15.87 29.88 -34.24
C GLN A 274 -16.72 29.65 -35.50
N ALA A 275 -17.70 28.74 -35.41
CA ALA A 275 -18.53 28.31 -36.53
C ALA A 275 -17.74 27.96 -37.81
N PRO A 276 -16.65 27.15 -37.72
CA PRO A 276 -15.99 26.59 -38.88
C PRO A 276 -16.93 25.62 -39.60
N GLY A 277 -16.55 25.21 -40.81
CA GLY A 277 -17.33 24.22 -41.56
C GLY A 277 -17.50 22.91 -40.77
N ALA A 278 -18.60 22.19 -41.02
CA ALA A 278 -18.96 20.96 -40.30
C ALA A 278 -17.82 19.93 -40.20
N ARG A 279 -16.94 19.85 -41.22
CA ARG A 279 -15.79 18.94 -41.22
C ARG A 279 -14.80 19.20 -40.08
N GLU A 280 -14.57 20.45 -39.70
CA GLU A 280 -13.63 20.77 -38.62
C GLU A 280 -14.20 20.41 -37.25
N VAL A 281 -15.51 20.64 -37.05
CA VAL A 281 -16.21 20.23 -35.83
C VAL A 281 -16.25 18.71 -35.71
N ASP A 282 -16.56 18.00 -36.80
CA ASP A 282 -16.54 16.53 -36.84
C ASP A 282 -15.15 15.97 -36.51
N ALA A 283 -14.08 16.56 -37.07
CA ALA A 283 -12.71 16.16 -36.79
C ALA A 283 -12.31 16.40 -35.33
N ALA A 284 -12.72 17.53 -34.76
CA ALA A 284 -12.46 17.84 -33.36
C ALA A 284 -13.23 16.91 -32.40
N ALA A 285 -14.50 16.57 -32.72
CA ALA A 285 -15.27 15.60 -31.96
C ALA A 285 -14.66 14.19 -32.03
N ALA A 286 -14.18 13.77 -33.20
CA ALA A 286 -13.47 12.50 -33.36
C ALA A 286 -12.19 12.45 -32.51
N ALA A 287 -11.47 13.57 -32.40
CA ALA A 287 -10.30 13.68 -31.53
C ALA A 287 -10.66 13.54 -30.03
N VAL A 288 -11.80 14.09 -29.59
CA VAL A 288 -12.31 13.88 -28.22
C VAL A 288 -12.61 12.41 -27.99
N ARG A 289 -13.36 11.77 -28.90
CA ARG A 289 -13.71 10.35 -28.76
C ARG A 289 -12.46 9.47 -28.69
N ALA A 290 -11.49 9.68 -29.56
CA ALA A 290 -10.25 8.94 -29.56
C ALA A 290 -9.42 9.13 -28.28
N ALA A 291 -9.43 10.34 -27.69
CA ALA A 291 -8.76 10.60 -26.42
C ALA A 291 -9.48 9.90 -25.25
N VAL A 292 -10.82 9.92 -25.24
CA VAL A 292 -11.63 9.20 -24.25
C VAL A 292 -11.45 7.69 -24.36
N ASP A 293 -11.39 7.14 -25.58
CA ASP A 293 -11.16 5.71 -25.81
C ASP A 293 -9.74 5.28 -25.37
N ARG A 294 -8.74 6.16 -25.52
CA ARG A 294 -7.39 5.95 -24.97
C ARG A 294 -7.32 6.13 -23.46
N ALA A 295 -8.19 6.95 -22.87
CA ALA A 295 -8.30 7.07 -21.41
C ALA A 295 -8.99 5.85 -20.80
N GLU A 296 -9.89 5.21 -21.53
CA GLU A 296 -10.54 3.94 -21.14
C GLU A 296 -9.64 2.72 -21.38
N SER A 297 -8.91 2.72 -22.48
CA SER A 297 -7.97 1.64 -22.81
C SER A 297 -6.70 1.82 -21.99
N PRO A 298 -6.16 0.77 -21.36
CA PRO A 298 -4.86 0.89 -20.70
C PRO A 298 -3.83 1.34 -21.74
N SER A 299 -3.18 2.49 -21.48
CA SER A 299 -2.09 2.95 -22.34
C SER A 299 -1.00 1.86 -22.34
N PRO A 300 -0.56 1.37 -23.50
CA PRO A 300 0.63 0.54 -23.56
C PRO A 300 1.82 1.46 -23.27
N VAL A 301 2.41 1.33 -22.09
CA VAL A 301 3.46 2.27 -21.68
C VAL A 301 4.76 1.95 -22.43
N ASP A 302 5.27 3.00 -23.07
CA ASP A 302 6.56 3.09 -23.75
C ASP A 302 7.70 2.87 -22.73
N VAL A 303 8.38 1.74 -22.88
CA VAL A 303 9.58 1.33 -22.12
C VAL A 303 10.77 2.22 -22.45
N ARG A 304 10.77 3.46 -21.96
CA ARG A 304 11.93 4.35 -22.02
C ARG A 304 12.15 5.06 -20.70
N TRP A 305 12.60 4.33 -19.68
CA TRP A 305 13.58 4.85 -18.72
C TRP A 305 14.47 3.73 -18.17
N VAL A 306 15.73 3.76 -18.61
CA VAL A 306 16.89 3.06 -18.03
C VAL A 306 17.77 4.15 -17.41
N ALA A 307 18.34 3.83 -16.25
CA ALA A 307 19.39 4.57 -15.52
C ALA A 307 18.96 5.79 -14.68
N GLY A 308 18.70 5.52 -13.39
CA GLY A 308 18.65 6.54 -12.33
C GLY A 308 18.68 5.99 -10.90
N GLY A 309 18.33 4.70 -10.71
CA GLY A 309 18.18 4.09 -9.37
C GLY A 309 19.45 3.58 -8.68
N ALA A 310 20.66 3.90 -9.17
CA ALA A 310 21.90 3.39 -8.56
C ALA A 310 22.32 4.14 -7.28
N ALA A 311 21.70 5.28 -6.95
CA ALA A 311 22.15 6.12 -5.83
C ALA A 311 21.58 5.69 -4.46
N VAL A 312 20.41 5.04 -4.40
CA VAL A 312 19.77 4.68 -3.11
C VAL A 312 20.32 3.36 -2.55
N ALA A 313 20.74 2.43 -3.41
CA ALA A 313 21.31 1.15 -2.99
C ALA A 313 22.68 1.28 -2.28
N LEU A 314 23.41 2.38 -2.48
CA LEU A 314 24.74 2.56 -1.88
C LEU A 314 24.70 2.94 -0.39
N LEU A 315 23.62 3.59 0.09
CA LEU A 315 23.52 3.95 1.52
C LEU A 315 23.20 2.74 2.41
N ALA A 316 22.41 1.78 1.93
CA ALA A 316 22.08 0.56 2.68
C ALA A 316 23.32 -0.35 2.90
N LEU A 317 24.25 -0.37 1.94
CA LEU A 317 25.48 -1.18 2.01
C LEU A 317 26.53 -0.62 2.97
N LEU A 318 26.55 0.70 3.22
CA LEU A 318 27.52 1.32 4.14
C LEU A 318 27.13 1.14 5.61
N VAL A 319 25.83 1.08 5.93
CA VAL A 319 25.36 0.84 7.31
C VAL A 319 25.57 -0.62 7.74
N SER A 320 25.48 -1.58 6.82
CA SER A 320 25.71 -3.01 7.09
C SER A 320 27.17 -3.34 7.43
N ARG A 321 28.14 -2.64 6.82
CA ARG A 321 29.57 -2.86 7.06
C ARG A 321 30.10 -2.25 8.35
N ALA A 322 29.44 -1.21 8.88
CA ALA A 322 29.82 -0.59 10.15
C ALA A 322 29.49 -1.48 11.37
N ARG A 323 28.45 -2.33 11.28
CA ARG A 323 28.04 -3.23 12.38
C ARG A 323 28.82 -4.54 12.46
N SER A 324 29.38 -5.00 11.34
CA SER A 324 30.11 -6.28 11.28
C SER A 324 31.61 -6.18 11.63
N GLY A 325 32.18 -4.97 11.66
CA GLY A 325 33.60 -4.75 12.03
C GLY A 325 33.89 -4.70 13.54
N ALA A 326 32.88 -4.51 14.39
CA ALA A 326 33.07 -4.31 15.84
C ALA A 326 33.19 -5.61 16.65
N SER A 327 32.78 -6.77 16.09
CA SER A 327 32.77 -8.05 16.80
C SER A 327 34.07 -8.88 16.64
N ALA A 328 34.89 -8.59 15.63
CA ALA A 328 36.09 -9.40 15.33
C ALA A 328 37.39 -8.97 16.06
N ARG A 329 37.35 -7.93 16.90
CA ARG A 329 38.55 -7.35 17.54
C ARG A 329 38.59 -7.50 19.07
N ARG A 330 38.16 -8.64 19.62
CA ARG A 330 38.42 -8.99 21.04
C ARG A 330 38.71 -10.48 21.27
N ARG A 331 39.58 -11.11 20.48
CA ARG A 331 40.21 -12.40 20.87
C ARG A 331 41.62 -12.55 20.30
N ARG A 332 42.57 -11.68 20.65
CA ARG A 332 44.02 -11.97 20.57
C ARG A 332 44.80 -11.16 21.58
N SER A 333 45.52 -11.83 22.48
CA SER A 333 46.87 -11.53 23.01
C SER A 333 47.13 -12.37 24.28
N PRO A 334 48.39 -12.63 24.70
CA PRO A 334 49.58 -13.12 23.96
C PRO A 334 50.29 -14.26 24.77
N PRO A 335 51.50 -14.75 24.43
CA PRO A 335 52.11 -15.93 25.05
C PRO A 335 53.03 -15.64 26.26
N ALA A 336 53.17 -16.67 27.11
CA ALA A 336 54.26 -17.10 28.00
C ALA A 336 55.32 -16.11 28.58
N GLY A 337 55.52 -16.18 29.91
CA GLY A 337 56.79 -16.67 30.47
C GLY A 337 57.56 -15.84 31.52
N THR A 338 58.30 -16.58 32.37
CA THR A 338 59.35 -16.21 33.36
C THR A 338 58.84 -15.69 34.72
N GLY A 339 59.33 -16.08 35.90
CA GLY A 339 60.47 -16.91 36.33
C GLY A 339 60.96 -16.38 37.71
N ALA A 340 61.43 -17.30 38.56
CA ALA A 340 61.99 -17.13 39.93
C ALA A 340 60.99 -16.99 41.09
#